data_AF-Q95N84-F1
#
_entry.id   AF-Q95N84-F1
#
_cell.length_a   1.000
_cell.length_b   1.000
_cell.length_c   1.000
_cell.angle_alpha   90.00
_cell.angle_beta   90.00
_cell.angle_gamma   90.00
#
_symmetry.space_group_name_H-M   'P 1'
#
loop_
_entity.id
_entity.type
_entity.pdbx_description
1 polymer ?
#
loop_
_entity_poly.entity_id
_entity_poly.type
_entity_poly.pdbx_seq_one_letter_code
_entity_poly.pdbx_strand_id
1 'polypeptide(L)'
;GLRFSVHQQSEMDTSVKFDLQIQSSNLFDKVSPVVSYKVDLAVVAAVEIRGVSSPDHIFLPIPNWKYKENPETEEDVGPVVQHIYELRNNGPSSFSKA
;
A
#
# COMPACT_ATOMS: atom_id res chain seq x y z
N GLY A 1 0.07 33.15 -4.41
CA GLY A 1 -0.59 32.05 -5.16
C GLY A 1 -1.54 31.31 -4.24
N LEU A 2 -2.62 30.74 -4.78
CA LEU A 2 -3.55 29.90 -4.03
C LEU A 2 -2.93 28.51 -3.83
N ARG A 3 -3.01 27.96 -2.61
CA ARG A 3 -2.47 26.64 -2.26
C ARG A 3 -3.56 25.80 -1.59
N PHE A 4 -3.64 24.53 -1.98
CA PHE A 4 -4.65 23.61 -1.50
C PHE A 4 -4.00 22.28 -1.14
N SER A 5 -4.56 21.59 -0.14
CA SER A 5 -4.31 20.17 0.14
C SER A 5 -5.64 19.46 0.01
N VAL A 6 -5.73 18.50 -0.92
CA VAL A 6 -6.95 17.74 -1.15
C VAL A 6 -6.78 16.37 -0.49
N HIS A 7 -7.61 16.11 0.53
CA HIS A 7 -7.72 14.79 1.13
C HIS A 7 -8.90 14.07 0.46
N GLN A 8 -8.63 13.29 -0.59
CA GLN A 8 -9.68 12.57 -1.31
C GLN A 8 -9.76 11.12 -0.84
N GLN A 9 -10.95 10.70 -0.41
CA GLN A 9 -11.27 9.32 0.02
C GLN A 9 -12.27 8.63 -0.92
N SER A 10 -12.61 9.25 -2.06
CA SER A 10 -13.57 8.71 -3.02
C SER A 10 -12.88 7.75 -3.99
N GLU A 11 -13.34 6.51 -4.04
CA GLU A 11 -12.78 5.44 -4.89
C GLU A 11 -13.21 5.55 -6.36
N MET A 12 -14.23 6.36 -6.67
CA MET A 12 -14.84 6.42 -8.02
C MET A 12 -14.49 7.67 -8.82
N ASP A 13 -13.94 8.69 -8.17
CA ASP A 13 -13.57 9.92 -8.87
C ASP A 13 -12.28 9.73 -9.67
N THR A 14 -12.25 10.33 -10.86
CA THR A 14 -11.05 10.34 -11.71
C THR A 14 -10.33 11.69 -11.70
N SER A 15 -10.91 12.69 -11.02
CA SER A 15 -10.37 14.05 -10.97
C SER A 15 -11.01 14.95 -9.92
N VAL A 16 -10.33 16.04 -9.59
CA VAL A 16 -10.86 17.18 -8.84
C VAL A 16 -11.10 18.35 -9.80
N LYS A 17 -12.22 19.06 -9.64
CA LYS A 17 -12.56 20.23 -10.45
C LYS A 17 -12.59 21.49 -9.57
N PHE A 18 -11.94 22.55 -10.03
CA PHE A 18 -12.01 23.89 -9.46
C PHE A 18 -12.75 24.81 -10.42
N ASP A 19 -13.82 25.45 -9.97
CA ASP A 19 -14.53 26.48 -10.73
C ASP A 19 -14.18 27.86 -10.16
N LEU A 20 -13.70 28.76 -11.03
CA LEU A 20 -13.23 30.09 -10.66
C LEU A 20 -14.03 31.16 -11.41
N GLN A 21 -14.43 32.21 -10.69
CA GLN A 21 -15.19 33.33 -11.25
C GLN A 21 -14.85 34.62 -10.51
N ILE A 22 -14.70 35.72 -11.25
CA ILE A 22 -14.50 37.06 -10.69
C ILE A 22 -15.86 37.75 -10.60
N GLN A 23 -16.12 38.40 -9.46
CA GLN A 23 -17.33 39.18 -9.22
C GLN A 23 -16.95 40.60 -8.79
N SER A 24 -17.69 41.58 -9.29
CA SER A 24 -17.54 43.00 -8.97
C SER A 24 -18.89 43.61 -8.55
N SER A 25 -18.85 44.86 -8.09
CA SER A 25 -20.03 45.61 -7.66
C SER A 25 -20.65 46.48 -8.78
N ASN A 26 -20.21 46.33 -10.02
CA ASN A 26 -20.73 47.14 -11.13
C ASN A 26 -22.23 46.86 -11.37
N LEU A 27 -22.92 47.87 -11.91
CA LEU A 27 -24.35 47.77 -12.25
C LEU A 27 -24.62 46.80 -13.41
N PHE A 28 -23.68 46.72 -14.37
CA PHE A 28 -23.74 45.86 -15.55
C PHE A 28 -22.43 45.08 -15.71
N ASP A 29 -22.49 43.91 -16.36
CA ASP A 29 -21.34 43.03 -16.65
C ASP A 29 -20.42 42.74 -15.45
N LYS A 30 -21.04 42.61 -14.28
CA LYS A 30 -20.33 42.54 -13.00
C LYS A 30 -19.63 41.21 -12.73
N VAL A 31 -19.81 40.22 -13.60
CA VAL A 31 -19.36 38.83 -13.40
C VAL A 31 -18.58 38.35 -14.61
N SER A 32 -17.44 37.71 -14.39
CA SER A 32 -16.70 37.03 -15.47
C SER A 32 -17.37 35.71 -15.87
N PRO A 33 -17.04 35.16 -17.05
CA PRO A 33 -17.26 33.75 -17.32
C PRO A 33 -16.62 32.88 -16.23
N VAL A 34 -17.25 31.73 -15.95
CA VAL A 34 -16.67 30.70 -15.07
C VAL A 34 -15.58 29.96 -15.85
N VAL A 35 -14.43 29.76 -15.22
CA VAL A 35 -13.33 28.94 -15.76
C VAL A 35 -13.19 27.70 -14.89
N SER A 36 -13.27 26.53 -15.52
CA SER A 36 -13.08 25.24 -14.87
C SER A 36 -11.66 24.73 -15.06
N TYR A 37 -11.02 24.29 -13.98
CA TYR A 37 -9.73 23.63 -14.01
C TYR A 37 -9.84 22.23 -13.42
N LYS A 38 -9.51 21.22 -14.23
CA LYS A 38 -9.58 19.80 -13.86
C LYS A 38 -8.18 19.30 -13.53
N VAL A 39 -8.04 18.62 -12.40
CA VAL A 39 -6.82 17.94 -11.96
C VAL A 39 -7.12 16.46 -11.89
N ASP A 40 -6.49 15.67 -12.77
CA ASP A 40 -6.68 14.23 -12.79
C ASP A 40 -6.05 13.56 -11.56
N LEU A 41 -6.69 12.48 -11.09
CA LEU A 41 -6.19 11.67 -9.98
C LEU A 41 -5.31 10.54 -10.51
N ALA A 42 -4.15 10.37 -9.90
CA ALA A 42 -3.26 9.24 -10.16
C ALA A 42 -3.46 8.17 -9.09
N VAL A 43 -3.40 6.91 -9.52
CA VAL A 43 -3.37 5.75 -8.61
C VAL A 43 -1.94 5.29 -8.45
N VAL A 44 -1.46 5.20 -7.21
CA VAL A 44 -0.11 4.74 -6.88
C VAL A 44 -0.19 3.79 -5.69
N ALA A 45 -0.05 2.50 -5.95
CA ALA A 45 0.16 1.48 -4.93
C ALA A 45 1.64 1.06 -4.96
N ALA A 46 2.31 1.09 -3.81
CA ALA A 46 3.70 0.69 -3.66
C ALA A 46 3.72 -0.61 -2.85
N VAL A 47 3.46 -1.71 -3.54
CA VAL A 47 3.31 -3.03 -2.93
C VAL A 47 4.66 -3.72 -2.85
N GLU A 48 5.01 -4.20 -1.67
CA GLU A 48 6.19 -5.00 -1.41
C GLU A 48 5.81 -6.34 -0.78
N ILE A 49 6.65 -7.36 -1.03
CA ILE A 49 6.59 -8.64 -0.33
C ILE A 49 7.91 -8.87 0.39
N ARG A 50 7.81 -9.32 1.63
CA ARG A 50 8.98 -9.60 2.48
C ARG A 50 8.81 -10.96 3.11
N GLY A 51 9.92 -11.61 3.41
CA GLY A 51 9.91 -12.89 4.08
C GLY A 51 11.10 -13.09 5.00
N VAL A 52 10.93 -13.96 5.99
CA VAL A 52 11.97 -14.32 6.94
C VAL A 52 11.87 -15.81 7.29
N SER A 53 13.01 -16.43 7.57
CA SER A 53 13.11 -17.79 8.10
C SER A 53 13.53 -17.74 9.56
N SER A 54 12.95 -18.62 10.38
CA SER A 54 13.33 -18.81 11.79
C SER A 54 13.46 -20.31 12.10
N PRO A 55 14.67 -20.83 12.32
CA PRO A 55 15.96 -20.15 12.16
C PRO A 55 16.29 -19.86 10.69
N ASP A 56 17.23 -18.94 10.43
CA ASP A 56 17.71 -18.59 9.08
C ASP A 56 18.84 -19.52 8.59
N HIS A 57 19.48 -20.25 9.50
CA HIS A 57 20.45 -21.29 9.20
C HIS A 57 20.39 -22.40 10.25
N ILE A 58 20.80 -23.61 9.86
CA ILE A 58 20.95 -24.75 10.77
C ILE A 58 22.40 -25.20 10.72
N PHE A 59 23.06 -25.24 11.88
CA PHE A 59 24.39 -25.82 12.01
C PHE A 59 24.30 -27.34 12.18
N LEU A 60 25.17 -28.06 11.48
CA LEU A 60 25.31 -29.50 11.59
C LEU A 60 26.63 -29.86 12.30
N PRO A 61 26.67 -30.99 13.05
CA PRO A 61 25.56 -31.91 13.29
C PRO A 61 24.53 -31.36 14.30
N ILE A 62 23.27 -31.82 14.18
CA ILE A 62 22.19 -31.44 15.11
C ILE A 62 22.46 -32.08 16.48
N PRO A 63 22.51 -31.29 17.58
CA PRO A 63 22.77 -31.83 18.92
C PRO A 63 21.73 -32.88 19.34
N ASN A 64 22.20 -33.98 19.94
CA ASN A 64 21.36 -35.08 20.44
C ASN A 64 20.49 -35.81 19.41
N TRP A 65 20.58 -35.47 18.12
CA TRP A 65 19.84 -36.16 17.07
C TRP A 65 20.38 -37.58 16.89
N LYS A 66 19.47 -38.56 16.83
CA LYS A 66 19.77 -39.96 16.57
C LYS A 66 18.85 -40.46 15.49
N TYR A 67 19.40 -41.21 14.55
CA TYR A 67 18.60 -41.87 13.55
C TYR A 67 17.59 -42.82 14.20
N LYS A 68 16.32 -42.67 13.84
CA LYS A 68 15.21 -43.56 14.20
C LYS A 68 14.58 -44.05 12.90
N GLU A 69 14.46 -45.36 12.73
CA GLU A 69 13.94 -45.97 11.50
C GLU A 69 12.50 -45.51 11.19
N ASN A 70 11.70 -45.35 12.25
CA ASN A 70 10.33 -44.83 12.18
C ASN A 70 10.21 -43.60 13.09
N PRO A 71 10.46 -42.38 12.60
CA PRO A 71 10.28 -41.16 13.37
C PRO A 71 8.80 -40.88 13.64
N GLU A 72 8.47 -40.45 14.86
CA GLU A 72 7.09 -40.23 15.31
C GLU A 72 6.85 -38.80 15.80
N THR A 73 7.92 -38.10 16.19
CA THR A 73 7.88 -36.74 16.75
C THR A 73 8.74 -35.79 15.91
N GLU A 74 8.53 -34.48 16.08
CA GLU A 74 9.36 -33.47 15.40
C GLU A 74 10.83 -33.61 15.82
N GLU A 75 11.10 -33.93 17.09
CA GLU A 75 12.44 -34.15 17.63
C GLU A 75 13.18 -35.34 16.97
N ASP A 76 12.45 -36.37 16.53
CA ASP A 76 13.04 -37.51 15.79
C ASP A 76 13.54 -37.08 14.39
N VAL A 77 12.95 -36.03 13.82
CA VAL A 77 13.24 -35.54 12.46
C VAL A 77 14.33 -34.46 12.49
N GLY A 78 14.18 -33.44 13.34
CA GLY A 78 15.10 -32.31 13.41
C GLY A 78 14.44 -31.01 13.87
N PRO A 79 15.18 -29.89 13.90
CA PRO A 79 14.63 -28.61 14.33
C PRO A 79 13.56 -28.11 13.36
N VAL A 80 12.52 -27.50 13.92
CA VAL A 80 11.47 -26.83 13.14
C VAL A 80 12.03 -25.58 12.48
N VAL A 81 11.64 -25.37 11.22
CA VAL A 81 11.94 -24.14 10.48
C VAL A 81 10.64 -23.49 10.05
N GLN A 82 10.46 -22.23 10.44
CA GLN A 82 9.30 -21.44 10.09
C GLN A 82 9.67 -20.41 9.01
N HIS A 83 8.92 -20.41 7.90
CA HIS A 83 8.99 -19.35 6.89
C HIS A 83 7.77 -18.45 7.01
N ILE A 84 7.99 -17.14 7.14
CA ILE A 84 6.95 -16.13 7.26
C ILE A 84 7.03 -15.22 6.05
N TYR A 85 5.87 -14.92 5.45
CA TYR A 85 5.73 -14.01 4.32
C TYR A 85 4.72 -12.92 4.63
N GLU A 86 5.06 -11.67 4.30
CA GLU A 86 4.20 -10.49 4.48
C GLU A 86 4.06 -9.76 3.14
N LEU A 87 2.81 -9.51 2.73
CA LEU A 87 2.47 -8.64 1.61
C LEU A 87 1.98 -7.30 2.15
N ARG A 88 2.60 -6.20 1.75
CA ARG A 88 2.31 -4.87 2.30
C ARG A 88 2.23 -3.82 1.21
N ASN A 89 1.20 -2.98 1.27
CA ASN A 89 1.10 -1.78 0.44
C ASN A 89 1.51 -0.54 1.23
N ASN A 90 2.64 0.06 0.85
CA ASN A 90 3.14 1.31 1.41
C ASN A 90 2.73 2.53 0.58
N GLY A 91 2.02 2.32 -0.54
CA GLY A 91 1.59 3.39 -1.44
C GLY A 91 0.36 4.14 -0.93
N PRO A 92 0.12 5.36 -1.42
CA PRO A 92 -1.02 6.18 -1.02
C PRO A 92 -2.37 5.63 -1.50
N SER A 93 -2.40 4.79 -2.54
CA SER A 93 -3.63 4.18 -3.07
C SER A 93 -3.79 2.73 -2.61
N SER A 94 -5.01 2.35 -2.24
CA SER A 94 -5.40 0.96 -1.97
C SER A 94 -5.53 0.14 -3.26
N PHE A 95 -5.60 -1.19 -3.11
CA PHE A 95 -5.96 -2.12 -4.19
C PHE A 95 -7.03 -3.09 -3.67
N SER A 96 -7.89 -3.60 -4.54
CA SER A 96 -9.01 -4.45 -4.14
C SER A 96 -8.70 -5.96 -4.18
N LYS A 97 -7.77 -6.38 -5.04
CA LYS A 97 -7.32 -7.78 -5.18
C LYS A 97 -5.84 -7.84 -5.57
N ALA A 98 -5.14 -8.86 -5.07
CA ALA A 98 -3.75 -9.21 -5.40
C ALA A 98 -3.63 -10.73 -5.59
#